data_AF-A0A4D4LWU2-F1
#
_entry.id   AF-A0A4D4LWU2-F1
#
_cell.length_a   1.000
_cell.length_b   1.000
_cell.length_c   1.000
_cell.angle_alpha   90.00
_cell.angle_beta   90.00
_cell.angle_gamma   90.00
#
_symmetry.space_group_name_H-M   'P 1'
#
loop_
_entity.id
_entity.type
_entity.pdbx_description
1 polymer ?
#
loop_
_entity_poly.entity_id
_entity_poly.type
_entity_poly.pdbx_seq_one_letter_code
_entity_poly.pdbx_strand_id
1 'polypeptide(L)'
;MIVTTAVGRIFDHFTKAELTLPADQLPWRSGPVVRGLRLLPVRYELRGTPSESHPVPPPRHDGEAPDTAPTADHRSRGLLSALRRLMTGTGRAG
;
A
#
# COMPACT_ATOMS: atom_id res chain seq x y z
N MET A 1 -12.76 -11.67 -20.21
CA MET A 1 -12.31 -10.28 -20.47
C MET A 1 -11.96 -9.63 -19.14
N ILE A 2 -10.68 -9.36 -18.88
CA ILE A 2 -10.21 -8.89 -17.56
C ILE A 2 -10.77 -7.49 -17.24
N VAL A 3 -10.78 -6.60 -18.24
CA VAL A 3 -11.23 -5.20 -18.06
C VAL A 3 -12.70 -5.12 -17.68
N THR A 4 -13.58 -5.77 -18.42
CA THR A 4 -15.03 -5.71 -18.17
C THR A 4 -15.40 -6.26 -16.80
N THR A 5 -14.77 -7.36 -16.38
CA THR A 5 -15.02 -7.96 -15.06
C THR A 5 -14.45 -7.11 -13.93
N ALA A 6 -13.24 -6.56 -14.08
CA ALA A 6 -12.65 -5.70 -13.06
C ALA A 6 -13.44 -4.41 -12.87
N VAL A 7 -13.77 -3.72 -13.98
CA VAL A 7 -14.54 -2.46 -13.93
C VAL A 7 -15.94 -2.70 -13.38
N GLY A 8 -16.62 -3.77 -13.80
CA GLY A 8 -17.95 -4.13 -13.26
C GLY A 8 -17.91 -4.32 -11.76
N ARG A 9 -17.00 -5.15 -11.25
CA ARG A 9 -16.87 -5.42 -9.80
C ARG A 9 -16.55 -4.18 -8.97
N ILE A 10 -15.77 -3.25 -9.53
CA ILE A 10 -15.45 -1.97 -8.85
C ILE A 10 -16.72 -1.13 -8.70
N PHE A 11 -17.50 -0.98 -9.77
CA PHE A 11 -18.75 -0.20 -9.72
C PHE A 11 -19.85 -0.87 -8.90
N ASP A 12 -19.88 -2.21 -8.85
CA ASP A 12 -20.83 -2.94 -7.99
C ASP A 12 -20.63 -2.64 -6.50
N HIS A 13 -19.40 -2.29 -6.08
CA HIS A 13 -19.04 -2.01 -4.69
C HIS A 13 -19.32 -0.55 -4.29
N PHE A 14 -19.38 0.37 -5.26
CA PHE A 14 -19.62 1.78 -5.02
C PHE A 14 -21.11 2.12 -5.20
N THR A 15 -21.68 2.83 -4.23
CA THR A 15 -22.98 3.50 -4.37
C THR A 15 -22.84 4.71 -5.29
N LYS A 16 -21.73 5.44 -5.15
CA LYS A 16 -21.42 6.66 -5.89
C LYS A 16 -19.93 6.73 -6.13
N ALA A 17 -19.52 7.22 -7.30
CA ALA A 17 -18.12 7.50 -7.62
C ALA A 17 -18.04 8.77 -8.49
N GLU A 18 -17.31 9.78 -8.03
CA GLU A 18 -17.13 11.06 -8.71
C GLU A 18 -15.65 11.42 -8.75
N LEU A 19 -15.24 12.15 -9.79
CA LEU A 19 -13.88 12.67 -9.86
C LEU A 19 -13.72 13.83 -8.86
N THR A 20 -12.60 13.84 -8.13
CA THR A 20 -12.29 14.98 -7.25
C THR A 20 -11.71 16.16 -8.01
N LEU A 21 -11.23 15.92 -9.23
CA LEU A 21 -10.62 16.91 -10.10
C LEU A 21 -11.37 16.94 -11.43
N PRO A 22 -11.42 18.11 -12.08
CA PRO A 22 -11.84 18.22 -13.47
C PRO A 22 -11.03 17.27 -14.38
N ALA A 23 -11.68 16.71 -15.40
CA ALA A 23 -11.08 15.67 -16.25
C ALA A 23 -9.84 16.17 -17.03
N ASP A 24 -9.76 17.47 -17.30
CA ASP A 24 -8.65 18.16 -17.94
C ASP A 24 -7.41 18.29 -17.03
N GLN A 25 -7.61 18.25 -15.72
CA GLN A 25 -6.54 18.40 -14.71
C GLN A 25 -6.00 17.05 -14.21
N LEU A 26 -6.53 15.94 -14.74
CA LEU A 26 -6.08 14.62 -14.35
C LEU A 26 -4.62 14.39 -14.78
N PRO A 27 -3.77 13.81 -13.92
CA PRO A 27 -2.37 13.59 -14.25
C PRO A 27 -2.25 12.45 -15.25
N TRP A 28 -2.02 12.78 -16.52
CA TRP A 28 -1.82 11.81 -17.59
C TRP A 28 -0.38 11.26 -17.60
N ARG A 29 -0.23 10.01 -17.99
CA ARG A 29 1.07 9.45 -18.39
C ARG A 29 1.39 9.95 -19.79
N SER A 30 2.53 10.60 -19.94
CA SER A 30 3.13 10.94 -21.22
C SER A 30 3.86 9.72 -21.77
N GLY A 31 3.16 8.91 -22.56
CA GLY A 31 3.74 7.75 -23.26
C GLY A 31 3.30 7.73 -24.73
N PRO A 32 4.19 7.40 -25.68
CA PRO A 32 3.85 7.39 -27.11
C PRO A 32 2.89 6.26 -27.50
N VAL A 33 2.85 5.17 -26.71
CA VAL A 33 2.09 3.95 -27.03
C VAL A 33 0.87 3.75 -26.11
N VAL A 34 0.96 4.19 -24.86
CA VAL A 34 -0.09 3.96 -23.85
C VAL A 34 -0.60 5.30 -23.34
N ARG A 35 -1.89 5.55 -23.57
CA ARG A 35 -2.60 6.65 -22.94
C ARG A 35 -3.26 6.12 -21.67
N GLY A 36 -2.80 6.60 -20.52
CA GLY A 36 -3.34 6.21 -19.23
C GLY A 36 -3.13 7.30 -18.21
N LEU A 37 -3.87 7.23 -17.11
CA LEU A 37 -3.71 8.14 -16.00
C LEU A 37 -2.58 7.65 -15.08
N ARG A 38 -1.81 8.60 -14.53
CA ARG A 38 -0.87 8.34 -13.44
C ARG A 38 -1.62 8.09 -12.14
N LEU A 39 -2.66 8.89 -11.91
CA LEU A 39 -3.54 8.83 -10.76
C LEU A 39 -4.96 9.17 -11.23
N LEU A 40 -5.96 8.47 -10.70
CA LEU A 40 -7.37 8.79 -10.89
C LEU A 40 -7.97 9.10 -9.51
N PRO A 41 -7.97 10.37 -9.09
CA PRO A 41 -8.47 10.76 -7.79
C PRO A 41 -10.00 10.81 -7.82
N VAL A 42 -10.61 9.99 -6.97
CA VAL A 42 -12.05 9.74 -6.91
C VAL A 42 -12.57 9.89 -5.49
N ARG A 43 -13.76 10.49 -5.37
CA ARG A 43 -14.60 10.41 -4.17
C ARG A 43 -15.61 9.32 -4.40
N TYR A 44 -15.69 8.38 -3.48
CA TYR A 44 -16.61 7.27 -3.58
C TYR A 44 -17.37 7.07 -2.29
N GLU A 45 -18.58 6.54 -2.44
CA GLU A 45 -19.40 6.05 -1.34
C GLU A 45 -19.56 4.55 -1.54
N LEU A 46 -19.29 3.77 -0.49
CA LEU A 46 -19.39 2.30 -0.54
C LEU A 46 -20.84 1.87 -0.30
N ARG A 47 -21.29 0.81 -0.99
CA ARG A 47 -22.54 0.13 -0.62
C ARG A 47 -22.33 -0.59 0.71
N GLY A 48 -23.25 -0.37 1.65
CA GLY A 48 -23.11 -0.62 3.09
C GLY A 48 -22.37 -1.91 3.52
N THR A 49 -21.34 -1.76 4.34
CA THR A 49 -21.31 -1.95 5.81
C THR A 49 -20.08 -1.17 6.29
N PRO A 50 -20.03 -0.64 7.52
CA PRO A 50 -18.87 0.10 8.01
C PRO A 50 -17.75 -0.91 8.27
N SER A 51 -17.05 -1.32 7.21
CA SER A 51 -15.84 -2.10 7.33
C SER A 51 -14.74 -1.16 7.79
N GLU A 52 -14.17 -1.51 8.94
CA GLU A 52 -13.12 -0.86 9.70
C GLU A 52 -12.29 0.15 8.88
N SER A 53 -12.21 1.36 9.42
CA SER A 53 -11.33 2.45 9.01
C SER A 53 -9.94 1.93 8.59
N HIS A 54 -9.78 1.59 7.32
CA HIS A 54 -8.47 1.27 6.77
C HIS A 54 -7.67 2.57 6.79
N PRO A 55 -6.53 2.65 7.48
CA PRO A 55 -5.74 3.88 7.52
C PRO A 55 -5.34 4.24 6.08
N VAL A 56 -5.87 5.35 5.59
CA VAL A 56 -5.51 5.90 4.29
C VAL A 56 -4.02 6.25 4.36
N PRO A 57 -3.14 5.61 3.57
CA PRO A 57 -1.74 6.00 3.55
C PRO A 57 -1.63 7.44 3.05
N PRO A 58 -0.86 8.32 3.71
CA PRO A 58 -0.73 9.71 3.28
C PRO A 58 -0.19 9.77 1.85
N PRO A 59 -0.57 10.81 1.07
CA PRO A 59 -0.07 10.98 -0.29
C PRO A 59 1.46 11.06 -0.25
N ARG A 60 2.12 10.11 -0.93
CA ARG A 60 3.57 10.09 -1.07
C ARG A 60 3.98 11.33 -1.87
N HIS A 61 4.62 12.29 -1.20
CA HIS A 61 5.40 13.32 -1.88
C HIS A 61 6.62 12.64 -2.50
N ASP A 62 6.69 12.60 -3.83
CA ASP A 62 7.90 12.23 -4.55
C ASP A 62 8.91 13.40 -4.43
N GLY A 63 9.65 13.40 -3.33
CA GLY A 63 10.69 14.39 -3.03
C GLY A 63 11.47 13.99 -1.78
N GLU A 64 12.71 13.56 -1.98
CA GLU A 64 13.71 13.09 -0.98
C GLU A 64 13.48 11.69 -0.38
N ALA A 65 14.42 10.77 -0.64
CA ALA A 65 14.52 9.44 -0.03
C ALA A 65 15.47 9.47 1.20
N PRO A 66 15.63 8.37 1.96
CA PRO A 66 14.62 7.51 2.57
C PRO A 66 14.92 7.32 4.08
N ASP A 67 13.92 7.31 4.97
CA ASP A 67 14.08 6.58 6.24
C ASP A 67 12.75 6.17 6.87
N THR A 68 12.25 5.00 6.49
CA THR A 68 11.68 4.03 7.45
C THR A 68 11.48 2.70 6.74
N ALA A 69 12.44 1.81 6.90
CA ALA A 69 12.26 0.39 6.62
C ALA A 69 11.99 -0.34 7.94
N PRO A 70 10.74 -0.68 8.31
CA PRO A 70 10.51 -1.69 9.32
C PRO A 70 10.48 -3.06 8.62
N THR A 71 11.16 -4.05 9.19
CA THR A 71 10.81 -5.51 9.20
C THR A 71 12.04 -6.45 9.11
N ALA A 72 13.23 -6.00 8.68
CA ALA A 72 14.42 -6.88 8.67
C ALA A 72 15.16 -6.92 10.02
N ASP A 73 15.30 -5.77 10.69
CA ASP A 73 16.21 -5.63 11.85
C ASP A 73 15.70 -6.34 13.13
N HIS A 74 14.37 -6.47 13.28
CA HIS A 74 13.78 -7.17 14.43
C HIS A 74 13.97 -8.69 14.38
N ARG A 75 13.97 -9.28 13.17
CA ARG A 75 14.20 -10.73 12.98
C ARG A 75 15.66 -11.09 13.25
N SER A 76 16.60 -10.23 12.86
CA SER A 76 18.03 -10.37 13.12
C SER A 76 18.36 -10.27 14.61
N ARG A 77 17.73 -9.33 15.35
CA ARG A 77 17.88 -9.21 16.81
C ARG A 77 17.33 -10.42 17.56
N GLY A 78 16.23 -11.03 17.09
CA GLY A 78 15.70 -12.28 17.62
C GLY A 78 16.67 -13.46 17.44
N LEU A 79 17.27 -13.60 16.26
CA LEU A 79 18.23 -14.67 15.99
C LEU A 79 19.55 -14.47 16.75
N LEU A 80 20.08 -13.25 16.79
CA LEU A 80 21.29 -12.93 17.55
C LEU A 80 21.10 -13.11 19.07
N SER A 81 19.92 -12.79 19.61
CA SER A 81 19.63 -13.03 21.02
C SER A 81 19.49 -14.52 21.35
N ALA A 82 18.91 -15.34 20.45
CA ALA A 82 18.87 -16.79 20.59
C ALA A 82 20.27 -17.43 20.52
N LEU A 83 21.10 -16.99 19.56
CA LEU A 83 22.50 -17.42 19.44
C LEU A 83 23.32 -17.00 20.66
N ARG A 84 23.13 -15.79 21.17
CA ARG A 84 23.80 -15.33 22.40
C ARG A 84 23.40 -16.20 23.58
N ARG A 85 22.12 -16.55 23.72
CA ARG A 85 21.61 -17.41 24.80
C ARG A 85 22.17 -18.83 24.72
N LEU A 86 22.34 -19.36 23.51
CA LEU A 86 22.97 -20.64 23.26
C LEU A 86 24.45 -20.61 23.65
N MET A 87 25.22 -19.61 23.20
CA MET A 87 26.65 -19.48 23.54
C MET A 87 26.89 -19.21 25.04
N THR A 88 26.03 -18.42 25.69
CA THR A 88 26.12 -18.19 27.14
C THR A 88 25.61 -19.38 27.97
N GLY A 89 24.93 -20.34 27.35
CA GLY A 89 24.36 -21.51 28.00
C GLY A 89 25.26 -22.76 27.98
N THR A 90 26.40 -22.75 27.29
CA THR A 90 27.31 -23.92 27.21
C THR A 90 28.53 -23.82 28.15
N GLY A 91 28.54 -22.82 29.03
CA GLY A 91 29.67 -22.52 29.92
C GLY A 91 29.34 -22.59 31.40
N ARG A 92 28.74 -23.69 31.89
CA ARG A 92 28.87 -24.06 33.31
C ARG A 92 28.63 -25.55 33.55
N ALA A 93 29.75 -26.26 33.66
CA ALA A 93 30.05 -27.31 34.63
C ALA A 93 28.97 -28.37 34.91
N GLY A 94 29.27 -29.56 34.39
CA GLY A 94 28.91 -30.88 34.91
C GLY A 94 29.90 -31.86 34.30
#